data_AF-A0A7W1SQE9-F1
#
_entry.id   AF-A0A7W1SQE9-F1
#
_cell.length_a   1.000
_cell.length_b   1.000
_cell.length_c   1.000
_cell.angle_alpha   90.00
_cell.angle_beta   90.00
_cell.angle_gamma   90.00
#
_symmetry.space_group_name_H-M   'P 1'
#
loop_
_entity.id
_entity.type
_entity.pdbx_description
1 polymer ?
#
loop_
_entity_poly.entity_id
_entity_poly.type
_entity_poly.pdbx_seq_one_letter_code
_entity_poly.pdbx_strand_id
1 'polypeptide(L)'
;MEYVRKGRKEFPDDKNFIIEEYNYYVTRGQLKEAIANLELAIEKDPNNHILVFSIGSIFDNIANPPKDKPQPKEEEYNKLVEQAETNYKKALELKPDYFDAYYNLGALNFNTAVRMNDAAQEIKNNDAYNKQIKKADAKFAVALPYLEKAHELDSKDVTTINSLRLLYARMGDFEKSNKMKALMIN
;
A
#
# COMPACT_ATOMS: atom_id res chain seq x y z
N MET A 1 -20.57 1.51 16.78
CA MET A 1 -20.55 2.79 16.05
C MET A 1 -20.80 4.01 16.88
N GLU A 2 -21.72 4.01 17.85
CA GLU A 2 -21.97 5.21 18.64
C GLU A 2 -20.71 5.72 19.37
N TYR A 3 -19.94 4.83 19.99
CA TYR A 3 -18.67 5.17 20.64
C TYR A 3 -17.61 5.69 19.66
N VAL A 4 -17.41 5.00 18.54
CA VAL A 4 -16.46 5.41 17.48
C VAL A 4 -16.81 6.80 16.93
N ARG A 5 -18.09 7.07 16.66
CA ARG A 5 -18.55 8.38 16.16
C ARG A 5 -18.38 9.50 17.17
N LYS A 6 -18.61 9.23 18.47
CA LYS A 6 -18.32 10.19 19.54
C LYS A 6 -16.81 10.47 19.61
N GLY A 7 -15.99 9.42 19.55
CA GLY A 7 -14.53 9.52 19.47
C GLY A 7 -14.06 10.36 18.28
N ARG A 8 -14.53 10.08 17.06
CA ARG A 8 -14.26 10.88 15.85
C ARG A 8 -14.69 12.34 15.95
N LYS A 9 -15.67 12.68 16.79
CA LYS A 9 -16.12 14.06 16.98
C LYS A 9 -15.17 14.84 17.90
N GLU A 10 -14.64 14.20 18.93
CA GLU A 10 -13.72 14.82 19.89
C GLU A 10 -12.26 14.76 19.41
N PHE A 11 -11.90 13.69 18.69
CA PHE A 11 -10.57 13.41 18.16
C PHE A 11 -10.67 13.02 16.68
N PRO A 12 -10.93 14.00 15.79
CA PRO A 12 -11.16 13.73 14.36
C PRO A 12 -10.00 13.05 13.65
N ASP A 13 -8.79 13.21 14.20
CA ASP A 13 -7.51 12.81 13.60
C ASP A 13 -6.88 11.60 14.30
N ASP A 14 -7.51 11.10 15.37
CA ASP A 14 -6.99 9.93 16.07
C ASP A 14 -7.12 8.70 15.17
N LYS A 15 -5.96 8.15 14.81
CA LYS A 15 -5.86 7.00 13.92
C LYS A 15 -6.64 5.78 14.41
N ASN A 16 -6.80 5.59 15.72
CA ASN A 16 -7.52 4.43 16.24
C ASN A 16 -9.01 4.55 15.95
N PHE A 17 -9.61 5.73 16.15
CA PHE A 17 -11.02 5.92 15.81
C PHE A 17 -11.27 5.82 14.30
N ILE A 18 -10.35 6.32 13.47
CA ILE A 18 -10.41 6.17 12.01
C ILE A 18 -10.35 4.68 11.62
N ILE A 19 -9.41 3.93 12.20
CA ILE A 19 -9.23 2.50 11.94
C ILE A 19 -10.43 1.69 12.44
N GLU A 20 -10.97 1.98 13.63
CA GLU A 20 -12.15 1.31 14.17
C GLU A 20 -13.39 1.55 13.30
N GLU A 21 -13.56 2.78 12.82
CA GLU A 21 -14.63 3.12 11.89
C GLU A 21 -14.48 2.37 10.56
N TYR A 22 -13.27 2.36 10.00
CA TYR A 22 -12.95 1.58 8.82
C TYR A 22 -13.26 0.09 9.01
N ASN A 23 -12.74 -0.53 10.07
CA ASN A 23 -12.96 -1.95 10.39
C ASN A 23 -14.45 -2.27 10.55
N TYR A 24 -15.22 -1.36 11.16
CA TYR A 24 -16.67 -1.51 11.24
C TYR A 24 -17.34 -1.57 9.86
N TYR A 25 -16.93 -0.71 8.92
CA TYR A 25 -17.48 -0.70 7.58
C TYR A 25 -17.02 -1.91 6.74
N VAL A 26 -15.75 -2.31 6.87
CA VAL A 26 -15.17 -3.48 6.19
C VAL A 26 -15.91 -4.76 6.54
N THR A 27 -16.14 -5.01 7.84
CA THR A 27 -16.82 -6.23 8.31
C THR A 27 -18.25 -6.38 7.78
N ARG A 28 -18.83 -5.29 7.26
CA ARG A 28 -20.19 -5.22 6.70
C ARG A 28 -20.22 -5.09 5.18
N GLY A 29 -19.05 -5.06 4.51
CA GLY A 29 -18.96 -4.84 3.06
C GLY A 29 -19.33 -3.41 2.63
N GLN A 30 -19.30 -2.44 3.54
CA GLN A 30 -19.78 -1.07 3.35
C GLN A 30 -18.63 -0.10 3.04
N LEU A 31 -17.76 -0.48 2.10
CA LEU A 31 -16.52 0.25 1.82
C LEU A 31 -16.75 1.61 1.16
N LYS A 32 -17.84 1.75 0.38
CA LYS A 32 -18.23 3.04 -0.20
C LYS A 32 -18.61 4.03 0.89
N GLU A 33 -19.33 3.58 1.90
CA GLU A 33 -19.70 4.39 3.06
C GLU A 33 -18.47 4.75 3.90
N ALA A 34 -17.49 3.86 4.03
CA ALA A 34 -16.22 4.18 4.69
C ALA A 34 -15.51 5.35 4.00
N ILE A 35 -15.36 5.28 2.67
CA ILE A 35 -14.71 6.33 1.88
C ILE A 35 -15.49 7.64 1.98
N ALA A 36 -16.82 7.62 1.80
CA ALA A 36 -17.65 8.82 1.90
C ALA A 36 -17.56 9.51 3.27
N ASN A 37 -17.47 8.74 4.36
CA ASN A 37 -17.28 9.33 5.69
C ASN A 37 -15.89 9.96 5.86
N LEU A 38 -14.85 9.36 5.27
CA LEU A 38 -13.51 9.95 5.26
C LEU A 38 -13.45 11.21 4.41
N GLU A 39 -14.12 11.24 3.25
CA GLU A 39 -14.23 12.43 2.41
C GLU A 39 -14.91 13.59 3.15
N LEU A 40 -16.01 13.33 3.86
CA LEU A 40 -16.67 14.33 4.71
C LEU A 40 -15.79 14.80 5.89
N ALA A 41 -14.90 13.94 6.39
CA ALA A 41 -13.93 14.34 7.40
C ALA A 41 -12.82 15.22 6.82
N ILE A 42 -12.35 14.92 5.61
CA ILE A 42 -11.37 15.72 4.86
C ILE A 42 -11.92 17.11 4.55
N GLU A 43 -13.22 17.27 4.27
CA GLU A 43 -13.83 18.59 4.09
C GLU A 43 -13.69 19.50 5.32
N LYS A 44 -13.64 18.90 6.52
CA LYS A 44 -13.50 19.62 7.79
C LYS A 44 -12.05 19.83 8.20
N ASP A 45 -11.17 18.89 7.83
CA ASP A 45 -9.73 19.00 8.00
C ASP A 45 -8.98 18.57 6.72
N PRO A 46 -8.82 19.48 5.75
CA PRO A 46 -8.22 19.16 4.46
C PRO A 46 -6.72 18.89 4.53
N ASN A 47 -6.07 19.24 5.65
CA ASN A 47 -4.63 19.05 5.83
C ASN A 47 -4.29 17.75 6.58
N ASN A 48 -5.30 16.97 6.97
CA ASN A 48 -5.08 15.71 7.65
C ASN A 48 -4.62 14.61 6.68
N HIS A 49 -3.31 14.44 6.58
CA HIS A 49 -2.67 13.38 5.82
C HIS A 49 -3.12 11.96 6.21
N ILE A 50 -3.53 11.70 7.46
CA ILE A 50 -3.98 10.39 7.94
C ILE A 50 -5.32 10.01 7.28
N LEU A 51 -6.23 10.97 7.12
CA LEU A 51 -7.53 10.71 6.47
C LEU A 51 -7.35 10.37 4.99
N VAL A 52 -6.52 11.14 4.29
CA VAL A 52 -6.20 10.90 2.89
C VAL A 52 -5.48 9.57 2.71
N PHE A 53 -4.48 9.29 3.54
CA PHE A 53 -3.78 8.02 3.58
C PHE A 53 -4.74 6.85 3.82
N SER A 54 -5.68 7.00 4.75
CA SER A 54 -6.65 5.96 5.08
C SER A 54 -7.47 5.57 3.87
N ILE A 55 -7.97 6.53 3.07
CA ILE A 55 -8.66 6.26 1.80
C ILE A 55 -7.78 5.42 0.86
N GLY A 56 -6.49 5.76 0.75
CA GLY A 56 -5.52 4.98 -0.03
C GLY A 56 -5.43 3.53 0.43
N SER A 57 -5.33 3.30 1.75
CA SER A 57 -5.33 1.96 2.33
C SER A 57 -6.62 1.19 2.12
N ILE A 58 -7.78 1.85 2.07
CA ILE A 58 -9.03 1.20 1.70
C ILE A 58 -8.93 0.63 0.28
N PHE A 59 -8.51 1.44 -0.69
CA PHE A 59 -8.39 1.00 -2.08
C PHE A 59 -7.35 -0.11 -2.24
N ASP A 60 -6.22 -0.02 -1.54
CA ASP A 60 -5.18 -1.05 -1.53
C ASP A 60 -5.71 -2.40 -1.00
N ASN A 61 -6.43 -2.37 0.12
CA ASN A 61 -7.03 -3.57 0.70
C ASN A 61 -8.10 -4.20 -0.20
N ILE A 62 -8.81 -3.40 -1.00
CA ILE A 62 -9.75 -3.91 -2.02
C ILE A 62 -8.98 -4.50 -3.20
N ALA A 63 -7.86 -3.90 -3.60
CA ALA A 63 -7.02 -4.41 -4.67
C ALA A 63 -6.36 -5.75 -4.30
N ASN A 64 -6.01 -5.92 -3.03
CA ASN A 64 -5.26 -7.06 -2.49
C ASN A 64 -6.03 -7.79 -1.37
N PRO A 65 -7.23 -8.34 -1.63
CA PRO A 65 -8.01 -9.02 -0.61
C PRO A 65 -7.34 -10.35 -0.21
N PRO A 66 -7.68 -10.93 0.94
CA PRO A 66 -7.21 -12.25 1.36
C PRO A 66 -7.35 -13.31 0.26
N LYS A 67 -6.41 -14.25 0.18
CA LYS A 67 -6.35 -15.25 -0.93
C LYS A 67 -7.60 -16.13 -1.03
N ASP A 68 -8.34 -16.32 0.05
CA ASP A 68 -9.61 -17.06 0.10
C ASP A 68 -10.81 -16.25 -0.42
N LYS A 69 -10.63 -14.95 -0.72
CA LYS A 69 -11.64 -14.06 -1.28
C LYS A 69 -11.45 -13.89 -2.79
N PRO A 70 -12.54 -13.59 -3.53
CA PRO A 70 -12.45 -13.25 -4.94
C PRO A 70 -11.47 -12.11 -5.17
N GLN A 71 -10.51 -12.35 -6.05
CA GLN A 71 -9.53 -11.34 -6.46
C GLN A 71 -10.16 -10.43 -7.53
N PRO A 72 -9.90 -9.11 -7.52
CA PRO A 72 -10.42 -8.21 -8.54
C PRO A 72 -9.86 -8.57 -9.91
N LYS A 73 -10.68 -8.36 -10.95
CA LYS A 73 -10.27 -8.50 -12.35
C LYS A 73 -9.20 -7.45 -12.67
N GLU A 74 -8.44 -7.66 -13.75
CA GLU A 74 -7.32 -6.77 -14.12
C GLU A 74 -7.71 -5.29 -14.21
N GLU A 75 -8.81 -4.97 -14.90
CA GLU A 75 -9.28 -3.60 -15.05
C GLU A 75 -9.64 -2.94 -13.71
N GLU A 76 -10.40 -3.66 -12.87
CA GLU A 76 -10.79 -3.20 -11.55
C GLU A 76 -9.57 -3.03 -10.64
N TYR A 77 -8.65 -4.00 -10.65
CA TYR A 77 -7.40 -3.93 -9.91
C TYR A 77 -6.59 -2.68 -10.29
N ASN A 78 -6.43 -2.40 -11.59
CA ASN A 78 -5.67 -1.25 -12.05
C ASN A 78 -6.28 0.06 -11.55
N LYS A 79 -7.61 0.18 -11.56
CA LYS A 79 -8.32 1.34 -11.02
C LYS A 79 -8.12 1.47 -9.50
N LEU A 80 -8.20 0.37 -8.76
CA LEU A 80 -8.01 0.38 -7.31
C LEU A 80 -6.56 0.76 -6.93
N VAL A 81 -5.57 0.21 -7.64
CA VAL A 81 -4.16 0.57 -7.44
C VAL A 81 -3.91 2.04 -7.75
N GLU A 82 -4.49 2.59 -8.82
CA GLU A 82 -4.36 4.01 -9.15
C GLU A 82 -4.96 4.91 -8.07
N GLN A 83 -6.13 4.54 -7.54
CA GLN A 83 -6.77 5.26 -6.43
C GLN A 83 -5.94 5.19 -5.14
N ALA A 84 -5.38 4.03 -4.82
CA ALA A 84 -4.48 3.85 -3.68
C ALA A 84 -3.23 4.73 -3.82
N GLU A 85 -2.54 4.63 -4.96
CA GLU A 85 -1.31 5.38 -5.26
C GLU A 85 -1.56 6.90 -5.19
N THR A 86 -2.67 7.37 -5.77
CA THR A 86 -3.04 8.79 -5.75
C THR A 86 -3.22 9.32 -4.33
N ASN A 87 -3.94 8.57 -3.48
CA ASN A 87 -4.19 8.98 -2.10
C ASN A 87 -2.92 8.91 -1.24
N TYR A 88 -2.07 7.89 -1.40
CA TYR A 88 -0.79 7.85 -0.69
C TYR A 88 0.14 8.99 -1.10
N LYS A 89 0.21 9.33 -2.39
CA LYS A 89 0.98 10.49 -2.87
C LYS A 89 0.44 11.80 -2.30
N LYS A 90 -0.88 11.99 -2.28
CA LYS A 90 -1.51 13.17 -1.66
C LYS A 90 -1.23 13.23 -0.15
N ALA A 91 -1.19 12.10 0.55
CA ALA A 91 -0.77 12.08 1.95
C ALA A 91 0.68 12.55 2.13
N LEU A 92 1.59 12.19 1.21
CA LEU A 92 2.97 12.67 1.20
C LEU A 92 3.09 14.16 0.82
N GLU A 93 2.20 14.71 -0.01
CA GLU A 93 2.13 16.15 -0.26
C GLU A 93 1.78 16.92 1.03
N LEU A 94 0.90 16.36 1.86
CA LEU A 94 0.50 16.94 3.14
C LEU A 94 1.54 16.71 4.26
N LYS A 95 2.22 15.56 4.24
CA LYS A 95 3.25 15.17 5.22
C LYS A 95 4.43 14.45 4.53
N PRO A 96 5.46 15.18 4.10
CA PRO A 96 6.56 14.65 3.27
C PRO A 96 7.48 13.61 3.90
N ASP A 97 7.40 13.41 5.21
CA ASP A 97 8.17 12.45 6.01
C ASP A 97 7.27 11.35 6.61
N TYR A 98 6.09 11.12 6.01
CA TYR A 98 5.15 10.13 6.52
C TYR A 98 5.55 8.70 6.13
N PHE A 99 6.15 7.99 7.08
CA PHE A 99 6.61 6.62 6.92
C PHE A 99 5.56 5.69 6.29
N ASP A 100 4.33 5.69 6.82
CA ASP A 100 3.29 4.73 6.41
C ASP A 100 2.93 4.88 4.91
N ALA A 101 2.91 6.11 4.39
CA ALA A 101 2.65 6.34 2.97
C ALA A 101 3.81 5.91 2.07
N TYR A 102 5.07 6.12 2.49
CA TYR A 102 6.23 5.59 1.77
C TYR A 102 6.22 4.07 1.75
N TYR A 103 6.03 3.44 2.91
CA TYR A 103 5.96 1.99 3.03
C TYR A 103 4.86 1.42 2.12
N ASN A 104 3.65 1.96 2.20
CA ASN A 104 2.53 1.43 1.41
C ASN A 104 2.64 1.72 -0.09
N LEU A 105 3.23 2.84 -0.54
CA LEU A 105 3.54 3.04 -1.97
C LEU A 105 4.53 2.00 -2.48
N GLY A 106 5.53 1.68 -1.66
CA GLY A 106 6.48 0.60 -1.89
C GLY A 106 5.79 -0.76 -2.00
N ALA A 107 5.01 -1.11 -0.98
CA ALA A 107 4.29 -2.38 -0.89
C ALA A 107 3.28 -2.55 -2.04
N LEU A 108 2.53 -1.50 -2.38
CA LEU A 108 1.57 -1.48 -3.48
C LEU A 108 2.23 -1.84 -4.81
N ASN A 109 3.34 -1.18 -5.16
CA ASN A 109 4.06 -1.45 -6.40
C ASN A 109 4.75 -2.82 -6.39
N PHE A 110 5.28 -3.25 -5.23
CA PHE A 110 5.84 -4.58 -5.05
C PHE A 110 4.79 -5.66 -5.29
N ASN A 111 3.61 -5.53 -4.67
CA ASN A 111 2.51 -6.48 -4.78
C ASN A 111 1.94 -6.52 -6.20
N THR A 112 1.81 -5.37 -6.87
CA THR A 112 1.45 -5.32 -8.29
C THR A 112 2.44 -6.11 -9.14
N ALA A 113 3.74 -5.95 -8.91
CA ALA A 113 4.76 -6.69 -9.65
C ALA A 113 4.70 -8.21 -9.38
N VAL A 114 4.43 -8.63 -8.14
CA VAL A 114 4.21 -10.04 -7.79
C VAL A 114 2.99 -10.59 -8.55
N ARG A 115 1.85 -9.90 -8.51
CA ARG A 115 0.64 -10.30 -9.25
C ARG A 115 0.90 -10.42 -10.76
N MET A 116 1.70 -9.52 -11.32
CA MET A 116 2.06 -9.55 -12.74
C MET A 116 2.95 -10.74 -13.10
N ASN A 117 3.88 -11.13 -12.22
CA ASN A 117 4.67 -12.35 -12.39
C ASN A 117 3.82 -13.60 -12.28
N ASP A 118 2.90 -13.65 -11.32
CA ASP A 118 2.00 -14.79 -11.14
C ASP A 118 1.14 -14.98 -12.39
N ALA A 119 0.58 -13.89 -12.93
CA ALA A 119 -0.15 -13.91 -14.20
C ALA A 119 0.73 -14.30 -15.41
N ALA A 120 2.04 -14.04 -15.36
CA ALA A 120 2.96 -14.43 -16.43
C ALA A 120 3.16 -15.94 -16.53
N GLN A 121 2.97 -16.70 -15.44
CA GLN A 121 3.21 -18.16 -15.42
C GLN A 121 2.29 -18.91 -16.39
N GLU A 122 1.11 -18.36 -16.69
CA GLU A 122 0.14 -18.93 -17.64
C GLU A 122 0.45 -18.58 -19.11
N ILE A 123 1.42 -17.69 -19.37
CA ILE A 123 1.75 -17.21 -20.71
C ILE A 123 2.71 -18.18 -21.40
N LYS A 124 2.20 -18.98 -22.33
CA LYS A 124 3.01 -19.97 -23.09
C LYS A 124 3.94 -19.35 -24.14
N ASN A 125 3.59 -18.17 -24.64
CA ASN A 125 4.39 -17.50 -25.67
C ASN A 125 5.57 -16.75 -25.01
N ASN A 126 6.79 -17.08 -25.41
CA ASN A 126 8.01 -16.53 -24.82
C ASN A 126 8.10 -14.99 -24.93
N ASP A 127 7.69 -14.40 -26.05
CA ASP A 127 7.77 -12.94 -26.22
C ASP A 127 6.77 -12.21 -25.33
N ALA A 128 5.54 -12.73 -25.25
CA ALA A 128 4.51 -12.21 -24.36
C ALA A 128 4.88 -12.39 -22.88
N TYR A 129 5.48 -13.53 -22.52
CA TYR A 129 6.02 -13.80 -21.19
C TYR A 129 7.10 -12.77 -20.84
N ASN A 130 8.12 -12.63 -21.69
CA ASN A 130 9.21 -11.69 -21.49
C ASN A 130 8.71 -10.24 -21.38
N LYS A 131 7.70 -9.86 -22.18
CA LYS A 131 7.06 -8.54 -22.09
C LYS A 131 6.36 -8.34 -20.74
N GLN A 132 5.65 -9.35 -20.25
CA GLN A 132 4.97 -9.29 -18.96
C GLN A 132 5.97 -9.19 -17.80
N ILE A 133 7.04 -9.98 -17.83
CA ILE A 133 8.13 -9.93 -16.83
C ILE A 133 8.77 -8.53 -16.81
N LYS A 134 9.08 -7.94 -17.96
CA LYS A 134 9.61 -6.56 -18.02
C LYS A 134 8.69 -5.53 -17.38
N LYS A 135 7.36 -5.68 -17.54
CA LYS A 135 6.41 -4.78 -16.88
C LYS A 135 6.41 -4.98 -15.36
N ALA A 136 6.53 -6.23 -14.89
CA ALA A 136 6.65 -6.52 -13.46
C ALA A 136 7.94 -5.93 -12.88
N ASP A 137 9.07 -6.07 -13.57
CA ASP A 137 10.35 -5.50 -13.15
C ASP A 137 10.32 -3.97 -13.10
N ALA A 138 9.61 -3.32 -14.02
CA ALA A 138 9.37 -1.88 -13.95
C ALA A 138 8.60 -1.48 -12.68
N LYS A 139 7.64 -2.29 -12.24
CA LYS A 139 6.90 -2.04 -10.98
C LYS A 139 7.77 -2.28 -9.74
N PHE A 140 8.64 -3.29 -9.72
CA PHE A 140 9.64 -3.44 -8.65
C PHE A 140 10.61 -2.25 -8.60
N ALA A 141 11.03 -1.73 -9.75
CA ALA A 141 11.87 -0.54 -9.81
C ALA A 141 11.18 0.71 -9.23
N VAL A 142 9.86 0.86 -9.43
CA VAL A 142 9.07 1.92 -8.78
C VAL A 142 8.96 1.71 -7.27
N ALA A 143 8.81 0.46 -6.80
CA ALA A 143 8.71 0.16 -5.38
C ALA A 143 9.98 0.51 -4.58
N LEU A 144 11.16 0.33 -5.20
CA LEU A 144 12.46 0.49 -4.55
C LEU A 144 12.66 1.84 -3.84
N PRO A 145 12.57 3.01 -4.51
CA PRO A 145 12.84 4.29 -3.86
C PRO A 145 11.87 4.60 -2.71
N TYR A 146 10.61 4.13 -2.79
CA TYR A 146 9.66 4.32 -1.70
C TYR A 146 10.01 3.47 -0.48
N LEU A 147 10.43 2.21 -0.68
CA LEU A 147 10.87 1.35 0.42
C LEU A 147 12.23 1.79 1.00
N GLU A 148 13.14 2.30 0.17
CA GLU A 148 14.39 2.91 0.65
C GLU A 148 14.08 4.12 1.54
N LYS A 149 13.13 4.97 1.13
CA LYS A 149 12.72 6.13 1.94
C LYS A 149 11.98 5.74 3.21
N ALA A 150 11.12 4.72 3.16
CA ALA A 150 10.49 4.16 4.35
C ALA A 150 11.55 3.66 5.35
N HIS A 151 12.58 2.95 4.87
CA HIS A 151 13.67 2.47 5.72
C HIS A 151 14.55 3.60 6.27
N GLU A 152 14.72 4.70 5.53
CA GLU A 152 15.39 5.90 6.04
C GLU A 152 14.61 6.51 7.21
N LEU A 153 13.28 6.55 7.13
CA LEU A 153 12.39 7.11 8.15
C LEU A 153 12.24 6.18 9.38
N ASP A 154 12.16 4.88 9.15
CA ASP A 154 12.21 3.85 10.21
C ASP A 154 13.13 2.70 9.82
N SER A 155 14.37 2.80 10.27
CA SER A 155 15.41 1.79 10.02
C SER A 155 15.20 0.46 10.74
N LYS A 156 14.22 0.36 11.65
CA LYS A 156 13.95 -0.84 12.45
C LYS A 156 12.71 -1.60 12.00
N ASP A 157 11.91 -1.04 11.08
CA ASP A 157 10.76 -1.75 10.56
C ASP A 157 11.18 -3.00 9.77
N VAL A 158 10.98 -4.16 10.40
CA VAL A 158 11.37 -5.48 9.88
C VAL A 158 10.66 -5.78 8.55
N THR A 159 9.45 -5.25 8.38
CA THR A 159 8.65 -5.47 7.16
C THR A 159 9.28 -4.79 5.95
N THR A 160 9.65 -3.52 6.11
CA THR A 160 10.37 -2.72 5.11
C THR A 160 11.73 -3.35 4.80
N ILE A 161 12.48 -3.74 5.83
CA ILE A 161 13.79 -4.41 5.66
C ILE A 161 13.63 -5.69 4.82
N ASN A 162 12.64 -6.52 5.11
CA ASN A 162 12.41 -7.75 4.36
C ASN A 162 12.01 -7.48 2.89
N SER A 163 11.17 -6.47 2.65
CA SER A 163 10.79 -6.06 1.29
C SER A 163 12.00 -5.57 0.49
N LEU A 164 12.87 -4.74 1.10
CA LEU A 164 14.13 -4.30 0.49
C LEU A 164 15.08 -5.46 0.22
N ARG A 165 15.24 -6.40 1.17
CA ARG A 165 16.05 -7.61 0.98
C ARG A 165 15.62 -8.37 -0.28
N LEU A 166 14.32 -8.58 -0.47
CA LEU A 166 13.75 -9.28 -1.61
C LEU A 166 13.95 -8.51 -2.92
N LEU A 167 13.73 -7.18 -2.90
CA LEU A 167 13.95 -6.32 -4.07
C LEU A 167 15.40 -6.32 -4.52
N TYR A 168 16.34 -6.08 -3.59
CA TYR A 168 17.76 -6.06 -3.93
C TYR A 168 18.23 -7.40 -4.50
N ALA A 169 17.80 -8.52 -3.91
CA ALA A 169 18.11 -9.84 -4.46
C ALA A 169 17.55 -10.03 -5.88
N ARG A 170 16.31 -9.59 -6.12
CA ARG A 170 15.68 -9.66 -7.45
C ARG A 170 16.44 -8.83 -8.48
N MET A 171 16.95 -7.66 -8.08
CA MET A 171 17.70 -6.74 -8.94
C MET A 171 19.18 -7.12 -9.07
N GLY A 172 19.63 -8.21 -8.43
CA GLY A 172 21.02 -8.67 -8.46
C GLY A 172 21.96 -7.92 -7.51
N ASP A 173 21.46 -7.00 -6.68
CA ASP A 173 22.23 -6.31 -5.65
C ASP A 173 22.31 -7.17 -4.38
N PHE A 174 23.06 -8.27 -4.47
CA PHE A 174 23.21 -9.20 -3.36
C PHE A 174 23.94 -8.59 -2.15
N GLU A 175 24.76 -7.57 -2.37
CA GLU A 175 25.44 -6.85 -1.28
C GLU A 175 24.42 -6.13 -0.40
N LYS A 176 23.56 -5.28 -0.99
CA LYS A 176 22.50 -4.60 -0.24
C LYS A 176 21.48 -5.59 0.32
N SER A 177 21.15 -6.65 -0.41
CA SER A 177 20.25 -7.70 0.10
C SER A 177 20.81 -8.35 1.38
N ASN A 178 22.09 -8.69 1.40
CA ASN A 178 22.73 -9.28 2.59
C ASN A 178 22.82 -8.28 3.75
N LYS A 179 23.04 -6.99 3.48
CA LYS A 179 22.96 -5.94 4.51
C LYS A 179 21.58 -5.89 5.16
N MET A 180 20.51 -5.88 4.35
CA MET A 180 19.13 -5.92 4.88
C MET A 180 18.88 -7.18 5.72
N LYS A 181 19.33 -8.35 5.24
CA LYS A 181 19.21 -9.60 5.99
C LYS A 181 19.90 -9.54 7.36
N ALA A 182 21.06 -8.91 7.46
CA ALA A 182 21.79 -8.78 8.71
C ALA A 182 21.07 -7.89 9.75
N LEU A 183 20.32 -6.88 9.30
CA LEU A 183 19.52 -6.02 10.17
C LEU A 183 18.35 -6.75 10.85
N MET A 184 17.89 -7.87 10.29
CA MET A 184 16.75 -8.63 10.85
C MET A 184 17.13 -9.59 12.00
N ILE A 185 18.43 -9.76 12.28
CA ILE A 185 18.95 -10.74 13.25
C ILE A 185 19.33 -10.07 14.59
N ASN A 186 19.42 -8.74 14.61
CA ASN A 186 19.79 -7.93 15.77
C ASN A 186 18.57 -7.25 16.40
#